data_AF-A0A7K3WKP8-F1
#
_entry.id   AF-A0A7K3WKP8-F1
#
_cell.length_a   1.000
_cell.length_b   1.000
_cell.length_c   1.000
_cell.angle_alpha   90.00
_cell.angle_beta   90.00
_cell.angle_gamma   90.00
#
_symmetry.space_group_name_H-M   'P 1'
#
loop_
_entity.id
_entity.type
_entity.pdbx_description
1 polymer ?
#
loop_
_entity_poly.entity_id
_entity_poly.type
_entity_poly.pdbx_seq_one_letter_code
_entity_poly.pdbx_strand_id
1 'polypeptide(L)'
;MRKPLITAVAVWVVVATLLFLTLDPVVAAFLAILGAGVAAVVPLAATWDEAPSFEERELARARKRAAHRERTKDARARDKARYEARQAKRAQKARH
;
A
#
# COMPACT_ATOMS: atom_id res chain seq x y z
N MET A 1 11.00 -7.83 2.32
CA MET A 1 10.82 -7.01 3.55
C MET A 1 12.07 -7.12 4.42
N ARG A 2 12.57 -5.98 4.92
CA ARG A 2 13.18 -5.82 6.26
C ARG A 2 14.67 -6.06 6.53
N LYS A 3 15.53 -6.53 5.62
CA LYS A 3 16.98 -6.63 5.93
C LYS A 3 17.61 -5.30 6.43
N PRO A 4 17.42 -4.15 5.76
CA PRO A 4 17.98 -2.88 6.23
C PRO A 4 17.30 -2.37 7.52
N LEU A 5 16.02 -2.69 7.72
CA LEU A 5 15.28 -2.29 8.92
C LEU A 5 15.75 -3.10 10.14
N ILE A 6 15.96 -4.41 10.00
CA ILE A 6 16.44 -5.28 11.07
C ILE A 6 17.85 -4.88 11.48
N THR A 7 18.72 -4.57 10.53
CA THR A 7 20.08 -4.06 10.84
C THR A 7 20.03 -2.70 11.53
N ALA A 8 19.16 -1.79 11.09
CA ALA A 8 19.00 -0.48 11.73
C ALA A 8 18.50 -0.59 13.18
N VAL A 9 17.50 -1.46 13.42
CA VAL A 9 16.99 -1.73 14.77
C VAL A 9 18.06 -2.38 15.64
N ALA A 10 18.82 -3.35 15.12
CA ALA A 10 19.90 -3.99 15.87
C ALA A 10 21.01 -3.01 16.27
N VAL A 11 21.45 -2.16 15.33
CA VAL A 11 22.43 -1.08 15.61
C VAL A 11 21.87 -0.11 16.65
N TRP A 12 20.60 0.27 16.53
CA TRP A 12 19.94 1.18 17.48
C TRP A 12 19.92 0.62 18.91
N VAL A 13 19.62 -0.67 19.08
CA VAL A 13 19.62 -1.34 20.39
C VAL A 13 21.02 -1.35 21.01
N VAL A 14 22.07 -1.62 20.22
CA VAL A 14 23.45 -1.57 20.70
C VAL A 14 23.83 -0.16 21.15
N VAL A 15 23.51 0.86 20.35
CA VAL A 15 23.78 2.27 20.67
C VAL A 15 23.04 2.70 21.94
N ALA A 16 21.75 2.37 22.06
CA ALA A 16 20.98 2.67 23.26
C ALA A 16 21.57 1.99 24.49
N THR A 17 21.97 0.71 24.38
CA THR A 17 22.58 -0.03 25.50
C THR A 17 23.90 0.60 25.94
N LEU A 18 24.75 1.03 24.99
CA LEU A 18 26.00 1.72 25.29
C LEU A 18 25.76 3.09 25.95
N LEU A 19 24.74 3.85 25.52
CA LEU A 19 24.37 5.12 26.15
C LEU A 19 23.97 4.91 27.62
N PHE A 20 23.13 3.91 27.91
CA PHE A 20 22.72 3.60 29.29
C PHE A 20 23.86 3.06 30.16
N LEU A 21 24.90 2.47 29.58
CA LEU A 21 26.06 1.96 30.32
C LEU A 21 27.08 3.05 30.65
N THR A 22 27.13 4.13 29.85
CA THR A 22 28.19 5.15 29.91
C THR A 22 27.72 6.51 30.42
N LEU A 23 26.42 6.80 30.35
CA LEU A 23 25.83 8.08 30.73
C LEU A 23 24.89 7.96 31.92
N ASP A 24 24.59 9.12 32.53
CA ASP A 24 23.48 9.25 33.47
C ASP A 24 22.16 8.78 32.81
N PRO A 25 21.29 8.03 33.53
CA PRO A 25 20.06 7.48 32.97
C PRO A 25 19.15 8.53 32.32
N VAL A 26 19.12 9.76 32.82
CA VAL A 26 18.30 10.84 32.27
C VAL A 26 18.83 11.28 30.91
N VAL A 27 20.15 11.46 30.80
CA VAL A 27 20.82 11.83 29.54
C VAL A 27 20.72 10.70 28.52
N ALA A 28 20.89 9.45 28.96
CA ALA A 28 20.74 8.26 28.12
C ALA A 28 19.31 8.16 27.56
N ALA A 29 18.29 8.35 28.39
CA ALA A 29 16.89 8.33 27.97
C ALA A 29 16.58 9.45 26.96
N PHE A 30 17.09 10.66 27.18
CA PHE A 30 16.91 11.77 26.24
C PHE A 30 17.48 11.45 24.85
N LEU A 31 18.73 10.97 24.79
CA LEU A 31 19.39 10.61 23.54
C LEU A 31 18.73 9.42 22.85
N ALA A 32 18.25 8.45 23.62
CA ALA A 32 17.48 7.32 23.09
C ALA A 32 16.16 7.79 22.45
N ILE A 33 15.42 8.68 23.10
CA ILE A 33 14.17 9.20 22.51
C ILE A 33 14.47 10.00 21.24
N LEU A 34 15.47 10.88 21.29
CA LEU A 34 15.84 11.74 20.16
C LEU A 34 16.27 10.91 18.96
N GLY A 35 17.21 9.97 19.13
CA GLY A 35 17.67 9.18 18.00
C GLY A 35 16.64 8.16 17.52
N ALA A 36 15.74 7.66 18.37
CA ALA A 36 14.59 6.86 17.92
C ALA A 36 13.66 7.68 17.02
N GLY A 37 13.41 8.95 17.38
CA GLY A 37 12.65 9.89 16.56
C GLY A 37 13.30 10.12 15.20
N VAL A 38 14.61 10.40 15.17
CA VAL A 38 15.37 10.57 13.92
C VAL A 38 15.34 9.29 13.08
N ALA A 39 15.57 8.14 13.70
CA ALA A 39 15.55 6.84 13.03
C ALA A 39 14.18 6.51 12.41
N ALA A 40 13.09 7.01 12.97
CA ALA A 40 11.76 6.89 12.39
C ALA A 40 11.55 7.87 11.21
N VAL A 41 12.03 9.10 11.32
CA VAL A 41 11.82 10.14 10.29
C VAL A 41 12.68 9.92 9.05
N VAL A 42 13.95 9.52 9.20
CA VAL A 42 14.89 9.30 8.08
C VAL A 42 14.33 8.39 6.97
N PRO A 43 13.80 7.19 7.25
CA PRO A 43 13.27 6.34 6.19
C PRO A 43 12.00 6.92 5.54
N LEU A 44 11.18 7.67 6.30
CA LEU A 44 10.01 8.37 5.74
C LEU A 44 10.44 9.50 4.80
N ALA A 45 11.48 10.24 5.18
CA ALA A 45 12.05 11.31 4.36
C ALA A 45 12.73 10.76 3.11
N ALA A 46 13.39 9.60 3.19
CA ALA A 46 14.09 8.98 2.06
C ALA A 46 13.17 8.66 0.87
N THR A 47 11.90 8.35 1.14
CA THR A 47 10.90 8.05 0.10
C THR A 47 9.99 9.24 -0.20
N TRP A 48 10.27 10.42 0.36
CA TRP A 48 9.38 11.58 0.24
C TRP A 48 9.21 12.04 -1.21
N ASP A 49 10.28 11.94 -2.01
CA ASP A 49 10.26 12.33 -3.42
C ASP A 49 9.86 11.18 -4.36
N GLU A 50 9.62 9.96 -3.85
CA GLU A 50 9.18 8.79 -4.63
C GLU A 50 7.66 8.84 -4.96
N ALA A 51 7.15 10.01 -5.30
CA ALA A 51 5.78 10.13 -5.77
C ALA A 51 5.68 9.60 -7.22
N PRO A 52 4.84 8.58 -7.51
CA PRO A 52 4.69 8.08 -8.86
C PRO A 52 4.15 9.19 -9.77
N SER A 53 4.61 9.26 -11.01
CA SER A 53 4.16 10.28 -11.97
C SER A 53 2.66 10.15 -12.26
N PHE A 54 2.04 11.19 -12.81
CA PHE A 54 0.63 11.12 -13.20
C PHE A 54 0.35 9.96 -14.16
N GLU A 55 1.25 9.76 -15.12
CA GLU A 55 1.16 8.69 -16.11
C GLU A 55 1.31 7.31 -15.49
N GLU A 56 2.25 7.13 -14.57
CA GLU A 56 2.42 5.88 -13.82
C GLU A 56 1.18 5.54 -12.99
N ARG A 57 0.58 6.56 -12.36
CA ARG A 57 -0.67 6.38 -11.60
C ARG A 57 -1.83 5.98 -12.50
N GLU A 58 -1.98 6.60 -13.66
CA GLU A 58 -3.05 6.23 -14.59
C GLU A 58 -2.81 4.86 -15.25
N LEU A 59 -1.56 4.52 -15.59
CA LEU A 59 -1.22 3.17 -16.05
C LEU A 59 -1.55 2.12 -14.98
N ALA A 60 -1.23 2.37 -13.71
CA ALA A 60 -1.57 1.48 -12.61
C ALA A 60 -3.10 1.32 -12.46
N ARG A 61 -3.87 2.41 -12.60
CA ARG A 61 -5.34 2.38 -12.59
C ARG A 61 -5.90 1.61 -13.80
N ALA A 62 -5.35 1.83 -14.99
CA ALA A 62 -5.72 1.13 -16.21
C ALA A 62 -5.49 -0.39 -16.07
N ARG A 63 -4.32 -0.80 -15.55
CA ARG A 63 -4.01 -2.20 -15.23
C ARG A 63 -5.01 -2.79 -14.23
N LYS A 64 -5.35 -2.06 -13.16
CA LYS A 64 -6.37 -2.50 -12.19
C LYS A 64 -7.75 -2.66 -12.84
N ARG A 65 -8.18 -1.72 -13.68
CA ARG A 65 -9.44 -1.80 -14.43
C ARG A 65 -9.44 -3.00 -15.38
N ALA A 66 -8.33 -3.26 -16.09
CA ALA A 66 -8.19 -4.41 -16.97
C ALA A 66 -8.28 -5.74 -16.19
N ALA A 67 -7.55 -5.87 -15.07
CA ALA A 67 -7.61 -7.04 -14.21
C ALA A 67 -9.02 -7.27 -13.64
N HIS A 68 -9.70 -6.20 -13.22
CA HIS A 68 -11.09 -6.28 -12.76
C HIS A 68 -12.05 -6.69 -13.87
N ARG A 69 -11.87 -6.16 -15.09
CA ARG A 69 -12.64 -6.59 -16.26
C ARG A 69 -12.47 -8.08 -16.51
N GLU A 70 -11.24 -8.59 -16.47
CA GLU A 70 -11.01 -10.02 -16.70
C GLU A 70 -11.69 -10.87 -15.62
N ARG A 71 -11.52 -10.52 -14.34
CA ARG A 71 -12.18 -11.22 -13.22
C ARG A 71 -13.71 -11.23 -13.31
N THR A 72 -14.31 -10.19 -13.89
CA THR A 72 -15.77 -10.04 -13.99
C THR A 72 -16.34 -10.45 -15.34
N LYS A 73 -15.52 -10.96 -16.27
CA LYS A 73 -15.92 -11.30 -17.64
C LYS A 73 -17.10 -12.27 -17.68
N ASP A 74 -17.04 -13.35 -16.90
CA ASP A 74 -18.08 -14.38 -16.88
C ASP A 74 -19.36 -13.90 -16.19
N ALA A 75 -19.23 -13.06 -15.15
CA ALA A 75 -20.39 -12.42 -14.51
C ALA A 75 -21.11 -11.49 -15.51
N ARG A 76 -20.35 -10.69 -16.26
CA ARG A 76 -20.88 -9.80 -17.29
C ARG A 76 -21.51 -10.58 -18.46
N ALA A 77 -20.92 -11.70 -18.88
CA ALA A 77 -21.49 -12.56 -19.91
C ALA A 77 -22.84 -13.14 -19.47
N ARG A 78 -22.94 -13.64 -18.23
CA ARG A 78 -24.19 -14.15 -17.67
C ARG A 78 -25.25 -13.06 -17.53
N ASP A 79 -24.86 -11.87 -17.09
CA ASP A 79 -25.78 -10.74 -16.97
C ASP A 79 -26.31 -10.28 -18.33
N LYS A 80 -25.42 -10.21 -19.34
CA LYS A 80 -25.80 -9.93 -20.73
C LYS A 80 -26.83 -10.94 -21.25
N ALA A 81 -26.58 -12.24 -21.07
CA ALA A 81 -27.52 -13.29 -21.48
C ALA A 81 -28.89 -13.15 -20.78
N ARG A 82 -28.90 -12.82 -19.47
CA ARG A 82 -30.15 -12.56 -18.72
C ARG A 82 -30.88 -11.31 -19.22
N TYR A 83 -30.14 -10.27 -19.57
CA TYR A 83 -30.70 -9.04 -20.11
C TYR A 83 -31.35 -9.29 -21.48
N GLU A 84 -30.67 -9.98 -22.38
CA GLU A 84 -31.18 -10.34 -23.71
C GLU A 84 -32.43 -11.22 -23.62
N ALA A 85 -32.43 -12.24 -22.76
CA ALA A 85 -33.61 -13.09 -22.53
C ALA A 85 -34.82 -12.28 -22.01
N ARG A 86 -34.58 -11.28 -21.16
CA ARG A 86 -35.63 -10.38 -20.67
C ARG A 86 -36.14 -9.45 -21.76
N GLN A 87 -35.25 -8.91 -22.60
CA GLN A 87 -35.64 -8.07 -23.73
C GLN A 87 -36.43 -8.86 -24.78
N ALA A 88 -36.05 -10.10 -25.08
CA ALA A 88 -36.81 -10.96 -25.99
C ALA A 88 -38.24 -11.23 -25.49
N LYS A 89 -38.41 -11.50 -24.19
CA LYS A 89 -39.73 -11.66 -23.56
C LYS A 89 -40.57 -10.38 -23.62
N ARG A 90 -39.94 -9.21 -23.38
CA ARG A 90 -40.62 -7.91 -23.49
C ARG A 90 -41.03 -7.60 -24.92
N ALA A 91 -40.17 -7.88 -25.90
CA ALA A 91 -40.46 -7.67 -27.31
C ALA A 91 -41.60 -8.58 -27.81
N GLN A 92 -41.66 -9.84 -27.34
CA GLN A 92 -42.80 -10.72 -27.63
C GLN A 92 -44.09 -10.18 -27.01
N LYS A 93 -44.05 -9.72 -25.75
CA LYS A 93 -45.22 -9.14 -25.09
C LYS A 93 -45.71 -7.84 -25.74
N ALA A 94 -44.83 -7.04 -26.32
CA ALA A 94 -45.17 -5.78 -26.98
C ALA A 94 -45.71 -5.97 -28.42
N ARG A 95 -45.55 -7.15 -29.01
CA ARG A 95 -46.04 -7.50 -30.35
C ARG A 95 -47.43 -8.16 -30.33
N HIS A 96 -47.98 -8.37 -29.15
CA HIS A 96 -49.26 -9.06 -28.91
C HIS A 96 -50.27 -8.10 -28.30
#